data_AF-A0AAV7A292-F1
#
_entry.id   AF-A0AAV7A292-F1
#
_cell.length_a   1.000
_cell.length_b   1.000
_cell.length_c   1.000
_cell.angle_alpha   90.00
_cell.angle_beta   90.00
_cell.angle_gamma   90.00
#
_symmetry.space_group_name_H-M   'P 1'
#
loop_
_entity.id
_entity.type
_entity.pdbx_description
1 polymer ?
#
loop_
_entity_poly.entity_id
_entity_poly.type
_entity_poly.pdbx_seq_one_letter_code
_entity_poly.pdbx_strand_id
1 'polypeptide(L)'
;RDELRDPFSSEIDCITRHVMFHERCLSQEQLIYTLYLIGTITGRVQNVAANRSLRYAANRSYTAWVHGHLGKHYRIPIPSCVVSKIRNSYPEQSGQYTGFRYYMDMSISNTDAEMNF
;
A
#
# COMPACT_ATOMS: atom_id res chain seq x y z
N ARG A 1 30.10 -15.50 -3.06
CA ARG A 1 28.93 -15.05 -2.26
C ARG A 1 29.33 -13.66 -1.82
N ASP A 2 29.37 -12.77 -2.80
CA ASP A 2 30.14 -11.54 -2.74
C ASP A 2 29.22 -10.35 -2.63
N GLU A 3 29.62 -9.48 -1.73
CA GLU A 3 29.01 -8.26 -1.25
C GLU A 3 28.47 -7.40 -2.39
N LEU A 4 27.16 -7.43 -2.60
CA LEU A 4 26.46 -6.22 -3.02
C LEU A 4 26.55 -5.25 -1.84
N ARG A 5 27.63 -4.48 -1.79
CA ARG A 5 27.71 -3.28 -0.95
C ARG A 5 26.46 -2.47 -1.23
N ASP A 6 25.53 -2.44 -0.27
CA ASP A 6 24.30 -1.69 -0.38
C ASP A 6 24.67 -0.20 -0.58
N PRO A 7 24.45 0.37 -1.78
CA PRO A 7 24.79 1.76 -2.04
C PRO A 7 23.91 2.73 -1.23
N PHE A 8 22.95 2.21 -0.46
CA PHE A 8 22.05 2.97 0.42
C PHE A 8 22.47 2.96 1.91
N SER A 9 23.63 2.38 2.26
CA SER A 9 24.02 2.18 3.68
C SER A 9 24.60 3.41 4.42
N SER A 10 24.48 4.63 3.90
CA SER A 10 24.79 5.85 4.68
C SER A 10 23.90 7.03 4.26
N GLU A 11 23.18 7.62 5.26
CA GLU A 11 22.39 8.88 5.22
C GLU A 11 20.94 8.88 4.70
N ILE A 12 20.14 7.83 4.91
CA ILE A 12 18.68 7.95 4.76
C ILE A 12 17.97 7.69 6.09
N ASP A 13 17.56 8.76 6.78
CA ASP A 13 16.80 8.67 8.05
C ASP A 13 15.37 8.15 7.89
N CYS A 14 14.84 8.19 6.65
CA CYS A 14 13.46 7.78 6.38
C CYS A 14 13.29 7.24 4.96
N ILE A 15 12.67 6.07 4.84
CA ILE A 15 12.41 5.40 3.56
C ILE A 15 11.61 6.25 2.57
N THR A 16 10.82 7.22 3.04
CA THR A 16 10.07 8.12 2.16
C THR A 16 10.96 9.12 1.41
N ARG A 17 12.23 9.28 1.81
CA ARG A 17 13.23 10.10 1.11
C ARG A 17 13.95 9.32 0.02
N HIS A 18 13.82 7.99 0.01
CA HIS A 18 14.45 7.14 -0.98
C HIS A 18 13.81 7.36 -2.36
N VAL A 19 14.60 7.49 -3.43
CA VAL A 19 14.08 7.75 -4.79
C VAL A 19 13.08 6.68 -5.26
N MET A 20 13.39 5.41 -5.01
CA MET A 20 12.48 4.29 -5.32
C MET A 20 11.14 4.37 -4.58
N PHE A 21 11.05 5.06 -3.44
CA PHE A 21 9.75 5.27 -2.78
C PHE A 21 8.83 6.12 -3.65
N HIS A 22 9.35 7.20 -4.23
CA HIS A 22 8.58 8.05 -5.13
C HIS A 22 8.13 7.27 -6.37
N GLU A 23 9.07 6.58 -7.03
CA GLU A 23 8.80 5.81 -8.24
C GLU A 23 7.78 4.70 -8.00
N ARG A 24 7.90 3.95 -6.89
CA ARG A 24 7.05 2.77 -6.64
C ARG A 24 5.73 3.11 -5.95
N CYS A 25 5.68 4.15 -5.13
CA CYS A 25 4.55 4.41 -4.24
C CYS A 25 3.80 5.72 -4.54
N LEU A 26 4.38 6.66 -5.30
CA LEU A 26 3.78 7.97 -5.59
C LEU A 26 3.66 8.30 -7.10
N SER A 27 4.23 7.49 -7.99
CA SER A 27 4.00 7.64 -9.43
C SER A 27 2.61 7.14 -9.79
N GLN A 28 1.74 8.03 -10.25
CA GLN A 28 0.37 7.68 -10.62
C GLN A 28 0.33 6.63 -11.75
N GLU A 29 1.25 6.71 -12.71
CA GLU A 29 1.37 5.72 -13.78
C GLU A 29 1.69 4.32 -13.22
N GLN A 30 2.69 4.24 -12.34
CA GLN A 30 3.06 2.99 -11.68
C GLN A 30 1.91 2.42 -10.84
N LEU A 31 1.16 3.28 -10.14
CA LEU A 31 0.04 2.85 -9.32
C LEU A 31 -1.15 2.38 -10.16
N ILE A 32 -1.45 3.05 -11.27
CA ILE A 32 -2.48 2.59 -12.22
C ILE A 32 -2.08 1.23 -12.81
N TYR A 33 -0.83 1.07 -13.21
CA TYR A 33 -0.31 -0.22 -13.67
C TYR A 33 -0.44 -1.30 -12.58
N THR A 34 -0.12 -0.96 -11.33
CA THR A 34 -0.29 -1.87 -10.19
C THR A 34 -1.76 -2.25 -10.00
N LEU A 35 -2.70 -1.30 -10.09
CA LEU A 35 -4.15 -1.56 -10.00
C LEU A 35 -4.63 -2.50 -11.10
N TYR A 36 -4.09 -2.36 -12.32
CA TYR A 36 -4.39 -3.24 -13.43
C TYR A 36 -3.88 -4.67 -13.17
N LEU A 37 -2.62 -4.81 -12.74
CA LEU A 37 -2.01 -6.12 -12.45
C LEU A 37 -2.75 -6.89 -11.35
N ILE A 38 -3.26 -6.18 -10.33
CA ILE A 38 -4.03 -6.81 -9.24
C ILE A 38 -5.52 -6.96 -9.56
N GLY A 39 -5.95 -6.64 -10.78
CA GLY A 39 -7.34 -6.79 -11.24
C GLY A 39 -8.35 -5.84 -10.56
N THR A 40 -7.90 -4.76 -9.92
CA THR A 40 -8.81 -3.76 -9.32
C THR A 40 -9.48 -2.87 -10.36
N ILE A 41 -8.85 -2.70 -11.53
CA ILE A 41 -9.42 -2.01 -12.69
C ILE A 41 -9.38 -2.95 -13.90
N THR A 42 -10.46 -2.99 -14.68
CA THR A 42 -10.60 -3.82 -15.87
C THR A 42 -10.99 -2.94 -17.07
N GLY A 43 -10.03 -2.61 -17.94
CA GLY A 43 -10.26 -1.79 -19.14
C GLY A 43 -9.13 -0.79 -19.45
N ARG A 44 -9.19 -0.14 -20.63
CA ARG A 44 -8.29 0.98 -20.96
C ARG A 44 -8.60 2.16 -20.04
N VAL A 45 -7.53 2.78 -19.51
CA VAL A 45 -7.49 3.85 -18.50
C VAL A 45 -8.32 5.08 -18.91
N GLN A 46 -9.64 5.01 -18.82
CA GLN A 46 -10.55 6.10 -19.19
C GLN A 46 -11.15 6.81 -17.96
N ASN A 47 -10.88 6.31 -16.75
CA ASN A 47 -11.19 7.01 -15.51
C ASN A 47 -9.91 7.14 -14.69
N VAL A 48 -9.56 8.38 -14.33
CA VAL A 48 -8.54 8.65 -13.32
C VAL A 48 -8.92 7.82 -12.09
N ALA A 49 -8.05 6.87 -11.70
CA ALA A 49 -8.32 6.04 -10.54
C ALA A 49 -8.55 6.94 -9.32
N ALA A 50 -9.65 6.74 -8.60
CA ALA A 50 -9.97 7.54 -7.43
C ALA A 50 -8.79 7.51 -6.43
N ASN A 51 -8.56 8.62 -5.70
CA ASN A 51 -7.48 8.71 -4.71
C ASN A 51 -7.50 7.52 -3.74
N ARG A 52 -8.68 7.01 -3.38
CA ARG A 52 -8.82 5.79 -2.57
C ARG A 52 -8.13 4.58 -3.20
N SER A 53 -8.32 4.36 -4.50
CA SER A 53 -7.69 3.26 -5.25
C SER A 53 -6.18 3.49 -5.37
N LEU A 54 -5.73 4.72 -5.62
CA LEU A 54 -4.31 5.06 -5.66
C LEU A 54 -3.63 4.83 -4.30
N ARG A 55 -4.25 5.23 -3.18
CA ARG A 55 -3.76 4.92 -1.83
C ARG A 55 -3.67 3.42 -1.59
N TYR A 56 -4.68 2.66 -2.01
CA TYR A 56 -4.68 1.21 -1.89
C TYR A 56 -3.50 0.58 -2.65
N ALA A 57 -3.30 0.99 -3.92
CA ALA A 57 -2.17 0.55 -4.73
C ALA A 57 -0.83 0.93 -4.10
N ALA A 58 -0.67 2.17 -3.65
CA ALA A 58 0.56 2.66 -3.04
C ALA A 58 0.96 1.85 -1.79
N ASN A 59 -0.01 1.55 -0.92
CA ASN A 59 0.22 0.70 0.25
C ASN A 59 0.66 -0.71 -0.15
N ARG A 60 0.06 -1.28 -1.20
CA ARG A 60 0.43 -2.60 -1.74
C ARG A 60 1.82 -2.58 -2.38
N SER A 61 2.14 -1.56 -3.18
CA SER A 61 3.45 -1.36 -3.81
C SER A 61 4.57 -1.24 -2.77
N TYR A 62 4.35 -0.45 -1.70
CA TYR A 62 5.30 -0.36 -0.59
C TYR A 62 5.55 -1.73 0.04
N THR A 63 4.47 -2.44 0.37
CA THR A 63 4.54 -3.75 1.04
C THR A 63 5.29 -4.75 0.15
N ALA A 64 4.98 -4.78 -1.14
CA ALA A 64 5.64 -5.66 -2.10
C ALA A 64 7.12 -5.30 -2.31
N TRP A 65 7.46 -4.00 -2.31
CA TRP A 65 8.84 -3.55 -2.44
C TRP A 65 9.71 -3.91 -1.23
N VAL A 66 9.21 -3.66 -0.01
CA VAL A 66 9.99 -3.82 1.22
C VAL A 66 9.95 -5.25 1.76
N HIS A 67 8.81 -5.91 1.64
CA HIS A 67 8.58 -7.22 2.26
C HIS A 67 8.36 -8.36 1.24
N GLY A 68 8.31 -8.06 -0.06
CA GLY A 68 7.98 -9.05 -1.08
C GLY A 68 6.54 -9.53 -1.00
N HIS A 69 6.29 -10.76 -1.48
CA HIS A 69 4.95 -11.35 -1.48
C HIS A 69 4.57 -11.85 -0.08
N LEU A 70 3.57 -11.20 0.53
CA LEU A 70 2.97 -11.65 1.79
C LEU A 70 1.79 -12.58 1.54
N GLY A 71 1.72 -13.71 2.27
CA GLY A 71 0.58 -14.62 2.22
C GLY A 71 -0.71 -14.02 2.80
N LYS A 72 -1.86 -14.63 2.48
CA LYS A 72 -3.22 -14.11 2.80
C LYS A 72 -3.42 -13.69 4.27
N HIS A 73 -2.80 -14.41 5.21
CA HIS A 73 -2.99 -14.22 6.64
C HIS A 73 -1.89 -13.39 7.30
N TYR A 74 -0.84 -13.05 6.56
CA TYR A 74 0.31 -12.34 7.09
C TYR A 74 0.29 -10.89 6.59
N ARG A 75 0.05 -9.95 7.51
CA ARG A 75 -0.03 -8.52 7.22
C ARG A 75 0.98 -7.78 8.10
N ILE A 76 1.87 -7.02 7.49
CA ILE A 76 2.81 -6.14 8.21
C ILE A 76 2.23 -4.71 8.18
N PRO A 77 2.11 -4.02 9.33
CA PRO A 77 1.74 -2.61 9.37
C PRO A 77 2.77 -1.74 8.64
N ILE A 78 2.27 -0.82 7.80
CA ILE A 78 3.11 0.15 7.09
C ILE A 78 3.53 1.27 8.07
N PRO A 79 4.78 1.75 8.03
CA PRO A 79 5.23 2.86 8.87
C PRO A 79 4.37 4.13 8.71
N SER A 80 4.18 4.87 9.80
CA SER A 80 3.35 6.08 9.82
C SER A 80 3.84 7.18 8.86
N CYS A 81 5.15 7.33 8.70
CA CYS A 81 5.75 8.27 7.75
C CYS A 81 5.32 7.98 6.30
N VAL A 82 5.32 6.70 5.92
CA VAL A 82 4.88 6.23 4.61
C VAL A 82 3.38 6.48 4.41
N VAL A 83 2.56 6.05 5.38
CA VAL A 83 1.09 6.26 5.32
C VAL A 83 0.77 7.75 5.18
N SER A 84 1.43 8.61 5.96
CA SER A 84 1.21 10.05 5.92
C SER A 84 1.60 10.65 4.57
N LYS A 85 2.76 10.25 4.03
CA LYS A 85 3.22 10.74 2.72
C LYS A 85 2.26 10.32 1.60
N ILE A 86 1.78 9.08 1.61
CA ILE A 86 0.78 8.57 0.64
C ILE A 86 -0.54 9.34 0.76
N ARG A 87 -1.04 9.58 1.97
CA ARG A 87 -2.29 10.34 2.19
C ARG A 87 -2.17 11.79 1.72
N ASN A 88 -1.02 12.42 1.90
CA ASN A 88 -0.78 13.78 1.42
C ASN A 88 -0.74 13.85 -0.13
N SER A 89 -0.20 12.82 -0.78
CA SER A 89 -0.19 12.74 -2.25
C SER A 89 -1.56 12.41 -2.85
N TYR A 90 -2.37 11.62 -2.15
CA TYR A 90 -3.70 11.20 -2.60
C TYR A 90 -4.75 11.42 -1.50
N PRO A 91 -5.14 12.68 -1.25
CA PRO A 91 -5.99 13.03 -0.11
C PRO A 91 -7.41 12.46 -0.25
N GLU A 92 -8.04 12.24 0.89
CA GLU A 92 -9.49 12.02 1.02
C GLU A 92 -10.18 13.32 1.41
N GLN A 93 -11.23 13.72 0.69
CA GLN A 93 -11.89 15.02 0.90
C GLN A 93 -12.57 15.11 2.27
N SER A 94 -13.13 14.00 2.75
CA SER A 94 -13.75 13.93 4.08
C SER A 94 -12.72 13.86 5.23
N GLY A 95 -11.43 13.65 4.92
CA GLY A 95 -10.39 13.40 5.92
C GLY A 95 -10.51 12.06 6.65
N GLN A 96 -11.51 11.24 6.33
CA GLN A 96 -11.76 9.97 6.99
C GLN A 96 -11.00 8.84 6.28
N TYR A 97 -10.10 8.18 7.01
CA TYR A 97 -9.31 7.06 6.48
C TYR A 97 -9.58 5.80 7.27
N THR A 98 -9.74 4.67 6.57
CA THR A 98 -9.74 3.36 7.22
C THR A 98 -8.33 3.02 7.70
N GLY A 99 -8.20 2.61 8.96
CA GLY A 99 -6.94 2.15 9.55
C GLY A 99 -6.54 0.74 9.11
N PHE A 100 -5.38 0.30 9.58
CA PHE A 100 -4.92 -1.08 9.43
C PHE A 100 -5.78 -2.03 10.28
N ARG A 101 -6.03 -3.25 9.79
CA ARG A 101 -6.79 -4.30 10.49
C ARG A 101 -6.01 -5.60 10.45
N TYR A 102 -5.85 -6.29 11.57
CA TYR A 102 -5.23 -7.62 11.53
C TYR A 102 -6.19 -8.64 10.92
N TYR A 103 -5.64 -9.78 10.48
CA TYR A 103 -6.48 -10.87 9.97
C TYR A 103 -7.44 -11.39 11.05
N MET A 104 -6.97 -11.52 12.28
CA MET A 104 -7.77 -12.01 13.41
C MET A 104 -8.94 -11.06 13.75
N ASP A 105 -8.75 -9.75 13.60
CA ASP A 105 -9.82 -8.76 13.81
C ASP A 105 -10.93 -8.87 12.76
N MET A 106 -10.61 -9.37 11.55
CA MET A 106 -11.59 -9.59 10.49
C MET A 106 -12.37 -10.89 10.66
N SER A 107 -11.84 -11.88 11.40
CA SER A 107 -12.58 -13.11 11.71
C SER A 107 -13.59 -12.93 12.85
N ILE A 108 -13.33 -12.01 13.80
CA ILE A 108 -14.23 -11.72 14.92
C ILE A 108 -15.53 -11.06 14.43
N SER A 109 -15.47 -10.23 13.38
CA SER A 109 -16.68 -9.61 12.82
C SER A 109 -17.59 -10.58 12.03
N ASN A 110 -17.10 -11.77 11.68
CA ASN A 110 -17.91 -12.77 10.97
C ASN A 110 -18.65 -13.72 11.93
N THR A 111 -18.20 -13.83 13.19
CA THR A 111 -18.84 -14.69 14.19
C THR A 111 -20.07 -14.06 14.86
N ASP A 112 -20.24 -12.74 14.77
CA ASP A 112 -21.43 -12.04 15.29
C ASP A 112 -22.61 -12.06 14.30
N ALA A 113 -22.38 -12.50 13.05
CA ALA A 113 -23.40 -12.60 12.01
C ALA A 113 -24.07 -13.99 11.90
N GLU A 114 -23.59 -14.99 12.66
CA GLU A 114 -24.09 -16.38 12.64
C GLU A 114 -24.85 -16.77 13.93
N MET A 115 -25.43 -15.80 14.65
CA MET A 115 -26.42 -16.06 15.72
C MET A 115 -27.72 -15.30 15.48
N ASN A 116 -28.27 -15.37 14.27
CA ASN A 116 -29.67 -15.08 14.00
C ASN A 116 -30.05 -15.70 12.65
N PHE A 117 -30.42 -16.98 12.64
CA PHE A 117 -31.53 -17.57 11.88
C PHE A 117 -31.76 -19.02 12.34
#